data_AF-A0A8H4F1H4-F1
#
_entry.id   AF-A0A8H4F1H4-F1
#
_cell.length_a   1.000
_cell.length_b   1.000
_cell.length_c   1.000
_cell.angle_alpha   90.00
_cell.angle_beta   90.00
_cell.angle_gamma   90.00
#
_symmetry.space_group_name_H-M   'P 1'
#
loop_
_entity.id
_entity.type
_entity.pdbx_description
1 polymer ?
#
loop_
_entity_poly.entity_id
_entity_poly.type
_entity_poly.pdbx_seq_one_letter_code
_entity_poly.pdbx_strand_id
1 'polypeptide(L)'
;MGGMDIPTIITNEYNSSQTCLFCFRKLCHPVSRQDGKVQVSNGSFVCLNGKCPNAFKVVCRDQVSALAIGLAGLASLLFGVTFPCFDEHSTQAKREQFNGSALSFLSQKQK
;
A
#
# COMPACT_ATOMS: atom_id res chain seq x y z
N MET A 1 5.20 -11.41 -36.44
CA MET A 1 4.68 -11.42 -35.05
C MET A 1 4.60 -9.98 -34.59
N GLY A 2 3.42 -9.37 -34.64
CA GLY A 2 3.23 -8.04 -34.03
C GLY A 2 3.14 -8.24 -32.52
N GLY A 3 4.20 -7.89 -31.81
CA GLY A 3 4.19 -7.86 -30.34
C GLY A 3 3.19 -6.81 -29.88
N MET A 4 2.30 -7.18 -28.98
CA MET A 4 1.44 -6.22 -28.31
C MET A 4 2.30 -5.54 -27.23
N ASP A 5 2.72 -4.31 -27.48
CA ASP A 5 3.44 -3.50 -26.49
C ASP A 5 2.47 -3.16 -25.34
N ILE A 6 2.59 -3.88 -24.22
CA ILE A 6 1.84 -3.58 -23.00
C ILE A 6 2.66 -2.55 -22.21
N PRO A 7 2.19 -1.31 -22.07
CA PRO A 7 2.92 -0.30 -21.31
C PRO A 7 3.07 -0.76 -19.86
N THR A 8 4.32 -0.81 -19.38
CA THR A 8 4.67 -1.26 -18.03
C THR A 8 5.26 -0.10 -17.25
N ILE A 9 4.92 0.01 -15.97
CA ILE A 9 5.42 1.05 -15.07
C ILE A 9 6.19 0.38 -13.95
N ILE A 10 7.41 0.87 -13.71
CA ILE A 10 8.26 0.42 -12.62
C ILE A 10 7.93 1.27 -11.39
N THR A 11 7.57 0.62 -10.29
CA THR A 11 7.24 1.27 -9.02
C THR A 11 8.17 0.79 -7.92
N ASN A 12 8.34 1.59 -6.87
CA ASN A 12 9.10 1.17 -5.69
C ASN A 12 8.25 0.17 -4.88
N GLU A 13 8.83 -0.98 -4.54
CA GLU A 13 8.17 -2.02 -3.74
C GLU A 13 8.25 -1.78 -2.23
N TYR A 14 8.90 -0.70 -1.79
CA TYR A 14 9.13 -0.38 -0.38
C TYR A 14 7.82 -0.43 0.42
N ASN A 15 7.81 -1.24 1.48
CA ASN A 15 6.65 -1.48 2.35
C ASN A 15 5.34 -1.91 1.65
N SER A 16 5.38 -2.34 0.39
CA SER A 16 4.21 -2.76 -0.40
C SER A 16 3.45 -3.92 0.26
N SER A 17 4.16 -4.84 0.89
CA SER A 17 3.60 -6.03 1.58
C SER A 17 3.28 -5.80 3.07
N GLN A 18 3.75 -4.70 3.65
CA GLN A 18 3.74 -4.46 5.09
C GLN A 18 2.86 -3.27 5.49
N THR A 19 2.12 -2.67 4.57
CA THR A 19 1.30 -1.48 4.83
C THR A 19 -0.17 -1.80 4.63
N CYS A 20 -1.00 -1.43 5.60
CA CYS A 20 -2.43 -1.52 5.49
C CYS A 20 -2.93 -0.49 4.47
N LEU A 21 -3.61 -0.95 3.42
CA LEU A 21 -4.08 -0.11 2.32
C LEU A 21 -5.26 0.81 2.67
N PHE A 22 -5.88 0.59 3.84
CA PHE A 22 -7.01 1.41 4.30
C PHE A 22 -6.59 2.52 5.26
N CYS A 23 -5.59 2.28 6.12
CA CYS A 23 -5.16 3.24 7.14
C CYS A 23 -3.70 3.66 7.02
N PHE A 24 -2.99 3.16 6.01
CA PHE A 24 -1.59 3.45 5.71
C PHE A 24 -0.64 3.23 6.91
N ARG A 25 -1.03 2.36 7.85
CA ARG A 25 -0.19 1.94 8.98
C ARG A 25 0.46 0.59 8.71
N LYS A 26 1.59 0.35 9.36
CA LYS A 26 2.31 -0.92 9.27
C LYS A 26 1.44 -2.08 9.79
N LEU A 27 1.43 -3.17 9.05
CA LEU A 27 0.79 -4.43 9.40
C LEU A 27 1.68 -5.24 10.33
N CYS A 28 1.07 -6.10 11.14
CA CYS A 28 1.76 -7.03 12.01
C CYS A 28 1.57 -8.46 11.53
N HIS A 29 2.51 -9.34 11.85
CA HIS A 29 2.29 -10.76 11.61
C HIS A 29 1.25 -11.31 12.60
N PRO A 30 0.26 -12.09 12.12
CA PRO A 30 -0.66 -12.76 13.00
C PRO A 30 0.08 -13.87 13.75
N VAL A 31 -0.16 -13.90 15.06
CA VAL A 31 0.46 -14.83 15.99
C VAL A 31 -0.64 -15.77 16.49
N SER A 32 -0.46 -17.07 16.29
CA SER A 32 -1.30 -18.10 16.91
C SER A 32 -0.53 -18.82 18.02
N ARG A 33 -1.23 -19.29 19.05
CA ARG A 33 -0.69 -20.25 20.00
C ARG A 33 -1.28 -21.62 19.67
N GLN A 34 -0.43 -22.55 19.26
CA GLN A 34 -0.75 -23.97 19.24
C GLN A 34 0.18 -24.67 20.22
N ASP A 35 -0.39 -25.48 21.12
CA ASP A 35 0.38 -26.37 22.01
C ASP A 35 1.50 -25.67 22.83
N GLY A 36 1.19 -24.48 23.36
CA GLY A 36 2.15 -23.69 24.15
C GLY A 36 3.27 -23.03 23.34
N LYS A 37 3.38 -23.28 22.03
CA LYS A 37 4.32 -22.60 21.12
C LYS A 37 3.64 -21.45 20.38
N VAL A 38 4.38 -20.34 20.28
CA VAL A 38 4.01 -19.16 19.50
C VAL A 38 4.38 -19.42 18.04
N GLN A 39 3.37 -19.53 17.17
CA GLN A 39 3.57 -19.69 15.73
C GLN A 39 3.23 -18.37 15.02
N VAL A 40 4.17 -17.89 14.22
CA VAL A 40 3.99 -16.72 13.36
C VAL A 40 3.59 -17.22 11.98
N SER A 41 2.46 -16.77 11.44
CA SER A 41 2.07 -17.15 10.09
C SER A 41 2.85 -16.32 9.07
N ASN A 42 3.78 -16.97 8.37
CA ASN A 42 4.51 -16.37 7.27
C ASN A 42 3.60 -16.27 6.03
N GLY A 43 3.47 -15.07 5.46
CA GLY A 43 2.62 -14.82 4.29
C GLY A 43 1.24 -14.23 4.60
N SER A 44 0.93 -14.03 5.87
CA SER A 44 -0.28 -13.34 6.31
C SER A 44 0.05 -12.14 7.20
N PHE A 45 -0.85 -11.15 7.19
CA PHE A 45 -0.71 -9.92 7.95
C PHE A 45 -2.04 -9.51 8.58
N VAL A 46 -1.98 -8.73 9.66
CA VAL A 46 -3.15 -8.19 10.33
C VAL A 46 -2.95 -6.70 10.65
N CYS A 47 -4.01 -5.91 10.51
CA CYS A 47 -4.02 -4.52 10.94
C CYS A 47 -4.49 -4.44 12.39
N LEU A 48 -3.65 -3.92 13.30
CA LEU A 48 -4.01 -3.77 14.73
C LEU A 48 -4.66 -2.41 15.05
N ASN A 49 -4.83 -1.53 14.05
CA ASN A 49 -5.46 -0.24 14.25
C ASN A 49 -6.98 -0.41 14.35
N GLY A 50 -7.54 -0.27 15.56
CA GLY A 50 -8.98 -0.42 15.81
C GLY A 50 -9.88 0.56 15.06
N LYS A 51 -9.34 1.66 14.51
CA LYS A 51 -10.07 2.61 13.66
C LYS A 51 -10.06 2.23 12.17
N CYS A 52 -9.34 1.19 11.80
CA CYS A 52 -9.23 0.75 10.41
C CYS A 52 -10.45 -0.08 10.02
N PRO A 53 -11.04 0.12 8.82
CA PRO A 53 -12.06 -0.77 8.28
C PRO A 53 -11.65 -2.24 8.23
N ASN A 54 -10.34 -2.51 8.13
CA ASN A 54 -9.76 -3.84 8.06
C ASN A 54 -9.07 -4.25 9.37
N ALA A 55 -9.46 -3.66 10.49
CA ALA A 55 -8.93 -3.99 11.82
C ALA A 55 -9.13 -5.47 12.14
N PHE A 56 -8.09 -6.11 12.67
CA PHE A 56 -8.07 -7.51 13.11
C PHE A 56 -8.40 -8.56 12.03
N LYS A 57 -8.53 -8.15 10.75
CA LYS A 57 -8.71 -9.05 9.63
C LYS A 57 -7.35 -9.53 9.12
N VAL A 58 -7.22 -10.85 8.99
CA VAL A 58 -6.05 -11.46 8.35
C VAL A 58 -6.14 -11.25 6.84
N VAL A 59 -5.05 -10.76 6.25
CA VAL A 59 -4.91 -10.53 4.81
C VAL A 59 -3.68 -11.26 4.28
N CYS A 60 -3.79 -11.76 3.05
CA CYS A 60 -2.68 -12.39 2.35
C CYS A 60 -1.64 -11.34 1.92
N ARG A 61 -0.36 -11.61 2.16
CA ARG A 61 0.75 -10.72 1.79
C ARG A 61 0.71 -10.35 0.30
N ASP A 62 0.52 -11.33 -0.56
CA ASP A 62 0.68 -11.15 -2.00
C ASP A 62 -0.46 -10.29 -2.59
N GLN A 63 -1.66 -10.37 -1.98
CA GLN A 63 -2.77 -9.48 -2.31
C GLN A 63 -2.50 -8.04 -1.88
N VAL A 64 -1.92 -7.86 -0.68
CA VAL A 64 -1.54 -6.54 -0.17
C VAL A 64 -0.46 -5.92 -1.05
N SER A 65 0.59 -6.67 -1.40
CA SER A 65 1.66 -6.16 -2.27
C SER A 65 1.18 -5.85 -3.67
N ALA A 66 0.39 -6.72 -4.31
CA ALA A 66 -0.13 -6.47 -5.65
C ALA A 66 -0.98 -5.19 -5.71
N LEU A 67 -1.86 -4.99 -4.72
CA LEU A 67 -2.68 -3.79 -4.66
C LEU A 67 -1.85 -2.53 -4.31
N ALA A 68 -0.87 -2.64 -3.42
CA ALA A 68 0.06 -1.54 -3.12
C ALA A 68 0.83 -1.09 -4.37
N ILE A 69 1.37 -2.04 -5.14
CA ILE A 69 2.10 -1.78 -6.38
C ILE A 69 1.19 -1.10 -7.41
N GLY A 70 -0.04 -1.59 -7.57
CA GLY A 70 -1.02 -0.98 -8.47
C GLY A 70 -1.37 0.45 -8.07
N LEU A 71 -1.59 0.72 -6.78
CA LEU A 71 -1.86 2.05 -6.26
C LEU A 71 -0.65 2.99 -6.41
N ALA A 72 0.55 2.50 -6.14
CA ALA A 72 1.79 3.25 -6.32
C ALA A 72 1.98 3.65 -7.80
N GLY A 73 1.76 2.72 -8.73
CA GLY A 73 1.86 2.98 -10.17
C GLY A 73 0.80 3.95 -10.66
N LEU A 74 -0.44 3.80 -10.18
CA LEU A 74 -1.51 4.74 -10.49
C LEU A 74 -1.21 6.15 -9.98
N ALA A 75 -0.70 6.29 -8.75
CA ALA A 75 -0.28 7.57 -8.20
C ALA A 75 0.84 8.19 -9.02
N SER A 76 1.85 7.40 -9.41
CA SER A 76 2.93 7.86 -10.28
C SER A 76 2.42 8.36 -11.63
N LEU A 77 1.43 7.69 -12.25
CA LEU A 77 0.82 8.14 -13.50
C LEU A 77 0.01 9.43 -13.34
N LEU A 78 -0.78 9.54 -12.28
CA LEU A 78 -1.70 10.66 -12.10
C LEU A 78 -1.00 11.92 -11.56
N PHE A 79 -0.02 11.75 -10.68
CA PHE A 79 0.55 12.84 -9.89
C PHE A 79 2.07 13.00 -10.09
N GLY A 80 2.74 12.09 -10.79
CA GLY A 80 4.20 12.07 -10.91
C GLY A 80 4.93 11.71 -9.60
N VAL A 81 4.18 11.38 -8.55
CA VAL A 81 4.67 11.02 -7.22
C VAL A 81 3.91 9.80 -6.70
N THR A 82 4.56 8.99 -5.87
CA THR A 82 3.92 7.82 -5.24
C THR A 82 3.39 8.16 -3.85
N PHE A 83 2.64 7.21 -3.26
CA PHE A 83 2.22 7.34 -1.86
C PHE A 83 3.46 7.39 -0.96
N PRO A 84 3.53 8.33 -0.01
CA PRO A 84 4.68 8.45 0.88
C PRO A 84 5.00 7.18 1.69
N CYS A 85 4.00 6.35 1.94
CA CYS A 85 4.18 5.08 2.66
C CYS A 85 4.90 4.01 1.83
N PHE A 86 4.95 4.16 0.50
CA PHE A 86 5.61 3.27 -0.45
C PHE A 86 6.93 3.86 -1.00
N ASP A 87 7.38 4.99 -0.45
CA ASP A 87 8.64 5.61 -0.83
C ASP A 87 9.67 5.45 0.30
N GLU A 88 10.80 4.79 -0.01
CA GLU A 88 11.93 4.65 0.91
C GLU A 88 12.50 6.01 1.33
N HIS A 89 12.50 6.97 0.40
CA HIS A 89 12.99 8.33 0.60
C HIS A 89 11.83 9.32 0.71
N SER A 90 10.82 8.97 1.51
CA SER A 90 9.71 9.87 1.79
C SER A 90 10.19 11.11 2.56
N THR A 91 10.02 12.29 1.97
CA THR A 91 10.31 13.58 2.60
C THR A 91 9.02 14.33 2.88
N GLN A 92 9.05 15.33 3.78
CA GLN A 92 7.89 16.18 4.02
C GLN A 92 7.40 16.85 2.74
N ALA A 93 8.31 17.36 1.90
CA ALA A 93 7.98 17.99 0.63
C ALA A 93 7.22 17.04 -0.32
N LYS A 94 7.66 15.77 -0.46
CA LYS A 94 6.95 14.76 -1.29
C LYS A 94 5.56 14.45 -0.75
N ARG A 95 5.40 14.43 0.58
CA ARG A 95 4.09 14.21 1.24
C ARG A 95 3.13 15.35 0.95
N GLU A 96 3.62 16.58 1.06
CA GLU A 96 2.84 17.79 0.78
C GLU A 96 2.48 17.87 -0.70
N GLN A 97 3.40 17.54 -1.60
CA GLN A 97 3.16 17.45 -3.03
C GLN A 97 2.07 16.42 -3.36
N PHE A 98 2.18 15.19 -2.86
CA PHE A 98 1.16 14.16 -3.06
C PHE A 98 -0.21 14.62 -2.54
N ASN A 99 -0.26 15.17 -1.32
CA ASN A 99 -1.51 15.65 -0.73
C ASN A 99 -2.12 16.80 -1.54
N GLY A 100 -1.30 17.75 -2.02
CA GLY A 100 -1.75 18.85 -2.87
C GLY A 100 -2.34 18.34 -4.19
N SER A 101 -1.65 17.43 -4.87
CA SER A 101 -2.13 16.78 -6.10
C SER A 101 -3.41 15.99 -5.88
N ALA A 102 -3.50 15.23 -4.78
CA ALA A 102 -4.68 14.45 -4.44
C ALA A 102 -5.90 15.35 -4.13
N LEU A 103 -5.72 16.43 -3.37
CA LEU A 103 -6.77 17.42 -3.10
C LEU A 103 -7.24 18.13 -4.38
N SER A 104 -6.30 18.50 -5.25
CA SER A 104 -6.64 19.09 -6.55
C SER A 104 -7.45 18.11 -7.40
N PHE A 105 -7.05 16.84 -7.46
CA PHE A 105 -7.77 15.80 -8.18
C PHE A 105 -9.19 15.55 -7.63
N LEU A 106 -9.35 15.53 -6.30
CA LEU A 106 -10.66 15.39 -5.66
C LEU A 106 -11.57 16.58 -5.96
N SER A 107 -11.05 17.80 -5.92
CA SER A 107 -11.86 19.00 -6.22
C SER A 107 -12.31 19.07 -7.68
N GLN A 108 -11.51 18.55 -8.62
CA GLN A 108 -11.89 18.43 -10.03
C GLN A 108 -13.02 17.43 -10.26
N LYS A 109 -13.16 16.40 -9.41
CA LYS A 109 -14.24 15.39 -9.50
C LYS A 109 -15.58 15.86 -8.92
N GLN A 110 -15.62 17.02 -8.25
CA GLN A 110 -16.85 17.60 -7.67
C GLN A 110 -17.48 18.71 -8.53
N LYS A 111 -16.95 18.97 -9.72
CA LYS A 111 -17.60 19.74 -10.78
C LYS A 111 -18.21 18.81 -11.81
#